data_AF-A0A3P7NVQ8-F1
#
_entry.id   AF-A0A3P7NVQ8-F1
#
_cell.length_a   1.000
_cell.length_b   1.000
_cell.length_c   1.000
_cell.angle_alpha   90.00
_cell.angle_beta   90.00
_cell.angle_gamma   90.00
#
_symmetry.space_group_name_H-M   'P 1'
#
loop_
_entity.id
_entity.type
_entity.pdbx_description
1 polymer ?
#
loop_
_entity_poly.entity_id
_entity_poly.type
_entity_poly.pdbx_seq_one_letter_code
_entity_poly.pdbx_strand_id
1 'polypeptide(L)'
;MMAVVVHSGSGLNRGHYISLVKSDGIWLLFDDEFVDKIDPSTIRDFFGTTSEASKTSDSAYILFYQACDAATTASCSETELSATPR
;
A
#
# COMPACT_ATOMS: atom_id res chain seq x y z
N MET A 1 -3.43 6.40 5.98
CA MET A 1 -2.19 5.63 5.72
C MET A 1 -1.26 6.51 4.88
N MET A 2 0.02 6.59 5.25
CA MET A 2 0.99 7.46 4.56
C MET A 2 2.00 6.67 3.73
N ALA A 3 2.47 5.53 4.23
CA ALA A 3 3.38 4.67 3.48
C ALA A 3 3.27 3.21 3.90
N VAL A 4 3.75 2.30 3.06
CA VAL A 4 3.93 0.88 3.36
C VAL A 4 5.21 0.36 2.72
N VAL A 5 5.92 -0.48 3.47
CA VAL A 5 7.01 -1.29 2.94
C VAL A 5 6.46 -2.68 2.68
N VAL A 6 6.65 -3.15 1.45
CA VAL A 6 6.26 -4.48 1.00
C VAL A 6 7.51 -5.35 0.94
N HIS A 7 7.39 -6.55 1.50
CA HIS A 7 8.38 -7.60 1.30
C HIS A 7 7.94 -8.47 0.15
N SER A 8 8.78 -8.60 -0.88
CA SER A 8 8.64 -9.52 -1.99
C SER A 8 9.60 -10.69 -1.79
N GLY A 9 9.13 -11.79 -1.21
CA GLY A 9 9.97 -12.97 -1.02
C GLY A 9 9.31 -14.05 -0.19
N SER A 10 9.53 -15.30 -0.58
CA SER A 10 9.00 -16.47 0.14
C SER A 10 9.77 -16.81 1.41
N GLY A 11 10.98 -16.25 1.57
CA GLY A 11 11.83 -16.46 2.74
C GLY A 11 11.94 -15.22 3.63
N LEU A 12 12.15 -15.44 4.93
CA LEU A 12 12.37 -14.35 5.91
C LEU A 12 13.69 -13.60 5.69
N ASN A 13 14.73 -14.31 5.21
CA ASN A 13 16.08 -13.77 5.05
C ASN A 13 16.44 -13.50 3.58
N ARG A 14 15.51 -13.72 2.65
CA ARG A 14 15.69 -13.56 1.21
C ARG A 14 14.41 -13.02 0.59
N GLY A 15 14.50 -11.79 0.11
CA GLY A 15 13.44 -11.11 -0.61
C GLY A 15 13.93 -9.75 -1.06
N HIS A 16 13.02 -8.99 -1.63
CA HIS A 16 13.21 -7.65 -2.13
C HIS A 16 12.22 -6.70 -1.45
N TYR A 17 12.64 -5.48 -1.15
CA TYR A 17 11.78 -4.51 -0.47
C TYR A 17 11.45 -3.36 -1.39
N ILE A 18 10.15 -3.11 -1.56
CA ILE A 18 9.64 -1.93 -2.26
C ILE A 18 8.84 -1.08 -1.29
N SER A 19 8.80 0.23 -1.54
CA SER A 19 8.08 1.18 -0.69
C SER A 19 6.98 1.90 -1.46
N LEU A 20 5.74 1.85 -0.97
CA LEU A 20 4.64 2.65 -1.48
C LEU A 20 4.47 3.86 -0.56
N VAL A 21 4.51 5.05 -1.13
CA VAL A 21 4.42 6.32 -0.38
C VAL A 21 3.34 7.20 -0.99
N LYS A 22 2.49 7.76 -0.12
CA LYS A 22 1.50 8.77 -0.50
C LYS A 22 2.15 10.15 -0.37
N SER A 23 2.19 10.90 -1.46
CA SER A 23 2.69 12.27 -1.53
C SER A 23 1.65 13.13 -2.26
N ASP A 24 1.14 14.18 -1.60
CA ASP A 24 0.14 15.10 -2.16
C ASP A 24 -1.08 14.43 -2.84
N GLY A 25 -1.56 13.33 -2.24
CA GLY A 25 -2.71 12.57 -2.75
C GLY A 25 -2.37 11.58 -3.87
N ILE A 26 -1.13 11.56 -4.35
CA ILE A 26 -0.62 10.62 -5.35
C ILE A 26 0.10 9.48 -4.64
N TRP A 27 -0.05 8.25 -5.15
CA TRP A 27 0.71 7.10 -4.71
C TRP A 27 1.89 6.84 -5.64
N LEU A 28 3.06 6.67 -5.03
CA LEU A 28 4.32 6.38 -5.70
C LEU A 28 4.87 5.06 -5.17
N LEU A 29 5.31 4.20 -6.08
CA LEU A 29 6.04 2.97 -5.80
C LEU A 29 7.52 3.24 -6.03
N PHE A 30 8.33 2.97 -5.01
CA PHE A 30 9.78 3.05 -5.04
C PHE A 30 10.36 1.65 -5.02
N ASP A 31 11.10 1.32 -6.08
CA ASP A 31 11.81 0.07 -6.29
C ASP A 31 13.27 0.38 -6.68
N ASP A 32 14.16 0.42 -5.69
CA ASP A 32 15.56 0.82 -5.83
C ASP A 32 15.76 2.14 -6.62
N GLU A 33 16.19 2.04 -7.88
CA GLU A 33 16.45 3.19 -8.76
C GLU A 33 15.20 3.64 -9.55
N PHE A 34 14.12 2.88 -9.49
CA PHE A 34 12.88 3.12 -10.23
C PHE A 34 11.79 3.71 -9.33
N VAL A 35 11.04 4.65 -9.90
CA VAL A 35 9.90 5.28 -9.24
C VAL A 35 8.73 5.32 -10.21
N ASP A 36 7.63 4.67 -9.83
CA ASP A 36 6.42 4.58 -10.63
C ASP A 36 5.24 5.22 -9.91
N LYS A 37 4.39 5.90 -10.68
CA LYS A 37 3.10 6.37 -10.19
C LYS A 37 2.10 5.22 -10.29
N ILE A 38 1.44 4.91 -9.18
CA ILE A 38 0.46 3.81 -9.10
C ILE A 38 -0.93 4.32 -8.73
N ASP A 39 -1.94 3.51 -9.03
CA ASP A 39 -3.31 3.76 -8.57
C ASP A 39 -3.48 3.27 -7.12
N PRO A 40 -4.29 3.95 -6.27
CA PRO A 40 -4.55 3.49 -4.92
C PRO A 40 -5.08 2.05 -4.84
N SER A 41 -5.77 1.56 -5.87
CA SER A 41 -6.28 0.18 -5.91
C SER A 41 -5.16 -0.87 -5.88
N THR A 42 -3.97 -0.57 -6.43
CA THR A 42 -2.80 -1.46 -6.45
C THR A 42 -2.30 -1.80 -5.04
N ILE A 43 -2.58 -0.97 -4.03
CA ILE A 43 -2.22 -1.25 -2.64
C ILE A 43 -2.87 -2.55 -2.15
N ARG A 44 -4.07 -2.89 -2.66
CA ARG A 44 -4.80 -4.10 -2.27
C ARG A 44 -4.10 -5.38 -2.71
N ASP A 45 -3.27 -5.31 -3.74
CA ASP A 45 -2.51 -6.45 -4.23
C ASP A 45 -1.48 -6.93 -3.17
N PHE A 46 -1.07 -6.03 -2.27
CA PHE A 46 -0.12 -6.31 -1.19
C PHE A 46 -0.77 -6.71 0.14
N PHE A 47 -2.09 -6.91 0.19
CA PHE A 47 -2.77 -7.38 1.41
C PHE A 47 -2.37 -8.82 1.79
N GLY A 48 -1.74 -9.52 0.85
CA GLY A 48 -1.41 -10.92 1.00
C GLY A 48 -2.61 -11.82 0.71
N THR A 49 -2.33 -13.11 0.66
CA THR A 49 -3.24 -14.16 0.22
C THR A 49 -3.07 -15.34 1.15
N THR A 50 -4.18 -15.93 1.57
CA THR A 50 -4.20 -17.13 2.43
C THR A 50 -4.00 -18.42 1.65
N SER A 51 -3.90 -18.34 0.31
CA SER A 51 -3.75 -19.51 -0.54
C SER A 51 -2.28 -19.81 -0.80
N GLU A 52 -1.81 -20.98 -0.35
CA GLU A 52 -0.48 -21.53 -0.66
C GLU A 52 -0.20 -21.68 -2.18
N ALA A 53 -1.23 -21.50 -3.02
CA ALA A 53 -1.15 -21.60 -4.48
C ALA A 53 -0.79 -20.27 -5.19
N SER A 54 -0.90 -19.13 -4.52
CA SER A 54 -0.55 -17.83 -5.11
C SER A 54 0.95 -17.57 -5.03
N LYS A 55 1.58 -17.51 -6.21
CA LYS A 55 3.02 -17.37 -6.42
C LYS A 55 3.59 -15.99 -6.11
N THR A 56 2.76 -15.02 -5.71
CA THR A 56 3.20 -13.66 -5.40
C THR A 56 3.48 -13.58 -3.90
N SER A 57 4.76 -13.64 -3.56
CA SER A 57 5.25 -13.53 -2.18
C SER A 57 5.35 -12.07 -1.71
N ASP A 58 4.47 -11.22 -2.23
CA ASP A 58 4.50 -9.77 -2.06
C ASP A 58 3.45 -9.43 -1.02
N SER A 59 3.90 -9.03 0.16
CA SER A 59 3.01 -8.76 1.28
C SER A 59 3.47 -7.52 2.03
N ALA A 60 2.50 -6.67 2.38
CA ALA A 60 2.72 -5.52 3.23
C ALA A 60 3.34 -5.97 4.56
N TYR A 61 4.49 -5.38 4.91
CA TYR A 61 5.29 -5.80 6.05
C TYR A 61 5.34 -4.71 7.14
N ILE A 62 5.60 -3.46 6.76
CA ILE A 62 5.65 -2.32 7.70
C ILE A 62 4.71 -1.23 7.22
N LEU A 63 3.78 -0.81 8.07
CA LEU A 63 2.77 0.20 7.74
C LEU A 63 3.02 1.49 8.53
N PHE A 64 3.05 2.61 7.83
CA PHE A 64 3.21 3.94 8.40
C PHE A 64 1.87 4.69 8.37
N TYR A 65 1.38 5.03 9.56
CA TYR A 65 0.20 5.84 9.75
C TYR A 65 0.57 7.17 10.37
N GLN A 66 0.00 8.24 9.83
CA GLN A 66 -0.01 9.56 10.45
C GLN A 66 -1.36 9.74 11.13
N ALA A 67 -1.34 10.18 12.38
CA ALA A 67 -2.56 10.52 13.11
C ALA A 67 -3.27 11.70 12.43
N CYS A 68 -4.60 11.65 12.35
CA CYS A 68 -5.39 12.76 11.84
C CYS A 68 -5.66 13.70 13.01
N ASP A 69 -5.11 14.92 12.97
CA ASP A 69 -5.56 15.98 13.87
C ASP A 69 -6.94 16.43 13.39
N ALA A 70 -7.96 16.28 14.25
CA ALA A 70 -9.35 16.58 13.93
C ALA A 70 -9.60 18.00 13.37
N ALA A 71 -8.66 18.93 13.60
CA ALA A 71 -8.70 20.30 13.10
C ALA A 71 -8.24 20.47 11.63
N THR A 72 -7.52 19.50 11.05
CA THR A 72 -7.02 19.52 9.66
C THR A 72 -7.78 18.51 8.80
N THR A 73 -9.11 18.44 8.99
CA THR A 73 -9.99 17.47 8.32
C THR A 73 -10.52 17.95 6.96
N ALA A 74 -10.02 19.07 6.44
CA ALA A 74 -10.45 19.61 5.14
C ALA A 74 -9.66 19.06 3.94
N SER A 75 -8.47 18.47 4.12
CA SER A 75 -7.69 17.87 3.01
C SER A 75 -7.85 16.35 2.88
N CYS A 76 -8.62 15.72 3.78
CA CYS A 76 -8.84 14.28 3.82
C CYS A 76 -10.23 13.91 3.26
N SER A 77 -10.54 14.37 2.04
CA SER A 77 -11.74 13.89 1.33
C SER A 77 -11.41 12.60 0.57
N GLU A 78 -11.68 11.45 1.18
CA GLU A 78 -12.01 10.23 0.44
C GLU A 78 -13.43 10.36 -0.10
N THR A 79 -13.57 10.81 -1.35
CA THR A 79 -14.84 10.79 -2.08
C THR A 79 -14.93 9.50 -2.91
N GLU A 80 -15.68 8.55 -2.33
CA GLU A 80 -16.74 7.71 -2.94
C GLU A 80 -16.43 6.68 -4.04
N LEU A 81 -16.70 5.39 -3.75
CA LEU A 81 -17.79 4.53 -4.29
C LEU A 81 -17.54 3.08 -3.80
N SER A 82 -18.50 2.24 -3.44
CA SER A 82 -19.96 2.35 -3.37
C SER A 82 -20.48 1.27 -2.43
N ALA A 83 -21.59 1.56 -1.75
CA ALA A 83 -22.46 0.53 -1.23
C ALA A 83 -22.84 -0.47 -2.33
N THR A 84 -22.95 -1.75 -1.99
CA THR A 84 -23.96 -2.61 -2.62
C THR A 84 -24.61 -3.51 -1.57
N PRO A 85 -25.95 -3.62 -1.59
CA PRO A 85 -26.72 -4.35 -0.58
C PRO A 85 -27.03 -5.78 -1.03
N ARG A 86 -26.85 -6.76 -0.14
CA ARG A 86 -27.89 -7.74 0.26
C ARG A 86 -27.37 -8.64 1.36
#